data_AF-A0A945EWK2-F1
#
_entry.id   AF-A0A945EWK2-F1
#
_cell.length_a   1.000
_cell.length_b   1.000
_cell.length_c   1.000
_cell.angle_alpha   90.00
_cell.angle_beta   90.00
_cell.angle_gamma   90.00
#
_symmetry.space_group_name_H-M   'P 1'
#
loop_
_entity.id
_entity.type
_entity.pdbx_description
1 polymer ?
#
loop_
_entity_poly.entity_id
_entity_poly.type
_entity_poly.pdbx_seq_one_letter_code
_entity_poly.pdbx_strand_id
1 'polypeptide(L)'
;MKKQLLILAIGLLSLASFAQKNELKAIEKAIKKGQLNEAKAAVASLEVSEASIQPKYKAKYYYLKGSVYGTSNVKKAAAAYNSLFEYEKQTRKFKYTKLAEPKLNELIQFVSKKAIDNYNGKDFKKATEDFYLTYQLSPKDTSFLYNAALSASLSKEYDLSIVYYKELQNINYTGIATTYLALNKET
;
A
#
# COMPACT_ATOMS: atom_id res chain seq x y z
N MET A 1 -38.92 -28.18 -6.19
CA MET A 1 -37.72 -27.72 -6.93
C MET A 1 -37.23 -26.33 -6.52
N LYS A 2 -37.97 -25.22 -6.73
CA LYS A 2 -37.48 -23.85 -6.39
C LYS A 2 -37.02 -23.68 -4.92
N LYS A 3 -37.75 -24.24 -3.95
CA LYS A 3 -37.37 -24.19 -2.51
C LYS A 3 -36.14 -25.07 -2.18
N GLN A 4 -35.97 -26.21 -2.84
CA GLN A 4 -34.79 -27.09 -2.67
C GLN A 4 -33.54 -26.48 -3.30
N LEU A 5 -33.68 -25.82 -4.46
CA LEU A 5 -32.61 -25.03 -5.08
C LEU A 5 -32.18 -23.85 -4.19
N LEU A 6 -33.13 -23.19 -3.52
CA LEU A 6 -32.84 -22.12 -2.57
C LEU A 6 -32.07 -22.62 -1.33
N ILE A 7 -32.48 -23.76 -0.76
CA ILE A 7 -31.81 -24.37 0.40
C ILE A 7 -30.39 -24.83 0.03
N LEU A 8 -30.22 -25.43 -1.16
CA LEU A 8 -28.91 -25.84 -1.67
C LEU A 8 -27.99 -24.62 -1.90
N ALA A 9 -28.52 -23.54 -2.46
CA ALA A 9 -27.79 -22.29 -2.64
C ALA A 9 -27.37 -21.66 -1.30
N ILE A 10 -28.27 -21.63 -0.30
CA ILE A 10 -27.95 -21.14 1.05
C ILE A 10 -26.88 -22.03 1.71
N GLY A 11 -26.98 -23.34 1.56
CA GLY A 11 -25.97 -24.31 1.99
C GLY A 11 -24.59 -24.02 1.39
N LEU A 12 -24.51 -23.90 0.06
CA LEU A 12 -23.27 -23.59 -0.65
C LEU A 12 -22.67 -22.21 -0.26
N LEU A 13 -23.51 -21.18 -0.10
CA LEU A 13 -23.10 -19.86 0.37
C LEU A 13 -22.55 -19.88 1.81
N SER A 14 -23.16 -20.69 2.69
CA SER A 14 -22.69 -20.86 4.07
C SER A 14 -21.34 -21.59 4.15
N LEU A 15 -21.12 -22.61 3.32
CA LEU A 15 -19.87 -23.35 3.22
C LEU A 15 -18.73 -22.45 2.70
N ALA A 16 -19.00 -21.67 1.65
CA ALA A 16 -18.06 -20.68 1.13
C ALA A 16 -17.70 -19.62 2.18
N SER A 17 -18.66 -19.20 3.02
CA SER A 17 -18.39 -18.26 4.11
C SER A 17 -17.48 -18.86 5.19
N PHE A 18 -17.64 -20.14 5.51
CA PHE A 18 -16.83 -20.77 6.53
C PHE A 18 -15.40 -20.99 6.05
N ALA A 19 -15.23 -21.34 4.76
CA ALA A 19 -13.93 -21.44 4.11
C ALA A 19 -13.14 -20.12 4.20
N GLN A 20 -13.71 -19.00 3.74
CA GLN A 20 -13.04 -17.69 3.80
C GLN A 20 -12.65 -17.27 5.23
N LYS A 21 -13.49 -17.57 6.23
CA LYS A 21 -13.17 -17.30 7.63
C LYS A 21 -11.93 -18.06 8.08
N ASN A 22 -11.80 -19.32 7.70
CA ASN A 22 -10.68 -20.18 8.09
C ASN A 22 -9.40 -19.81 7.36
N GLU A 23 -9.47 -19.51 6.06
CA GLU A 23 -8.34 -19.03 5.27
C GLU A 23 -7.75 -17.74 5.85
N LEU A 24 -8.60 -16.75 6.16
CA LEU A 24 -8.14 -15.49 6.77
C LEU A 24 -7.58 -15.68 8.18
N LYS A 25 -8.08 -16.67 8.95
CA LYS A 25 -7.49 -17.04 10.25
C LYS A 25 -6.14 -17.72 10.09
N ALA A 26 -5.97 -18.56 9.08
CA ALA A 26 -4.72 -19.23 8.78
C ALA A 26 -3.65 -18.20 8.40
N ILE A 27 -3.98 -17.24 7.52
CA ILE A 27 -3.12 -16.12 7.16
C ILE A 27 -2.71 -15.31 8.41
N GLU A 28 -3.67 -14.92 9.24
CA GLU A 28 -3.40 -14.17 10.47
C GLU A 28 -2.46 -14.94 11.42
N LYS A 29 -2.66 -16.26 11.57
CA LYS A 29 -1.82 -17.12 12.40
C LYS A 29 -0.40 -17.23 11.82
N ALA A 30 -0.26 -17.38 10.50
CA ALA A 30 1.03 -17.43 9.83
C ALA A 30 1.80 -16.12 10.02
N ILE A 31 1.14 -14.95 9.90
CA ILE A 31 1.75 -13.65 10.20
C ILE A 31 2.26 -13.60 11.65
N LYS A 32 1.43 -13.98 12.63
CA LYS A 32 1.80 -13.97 14.05
C LYS A 32 2.98 -14.89 14.38
N LYS A 33 3.18 -15.94 13.59
CA LYS A 33 4.30 -16.88 13.72
C LYS A 33 5.53 -16.48 12.90
N GLY A 34 5.50 -15.36 12.17
CA GLY A 34 6.58 -14.95 11.27
C GLY A 34 6.67 -15.77 9.98
N GLN A 35 5.70 -16.63 9.68
CA GLN A 35 5.66 -17.48 8.49
C GLN A 35 5.17 -16.69 7.26
N LEU A 36 5.90 -15.64 6.88
CA LEU A 36 5.45 -14.69 5.86
C LEU A 36 5.35 -15.30 4.46
N ASN A 37 6.15 -16.31 4.13
CA ASN A 37 6.06 -17.00 2.83
C ASN A 37 4.77 -17.82 2.71
N GLU A 38 4.40 -18.56 3.76
CA GLU A 38 3.12 -19.28 3.82
C GLU A 38 1.93 -18.32 3.76
N ALA A 39 2.00 -17.22 4.50
CA ALA A 39 0.98 -16.18 4.49
C ALA A 39 0.83 -15.53 3.09
N LYS A 40 1.94 -15.28 2.38
CA LYS A 40 1.93 -14.77 1.00
C LYS A 40 1.27 -15.74 0.03
N ALA A 41 1.62 -17.03 0.09
CA ALA A 41 1.00 -18.04 -0.76
C ALA A 41 -0.52 -18.10 -0.53
N ALA A 42 -0.95 -18.10 0.73
CA ALA A 42 -2.37 -18.10 1.08
C ALA A 42 -3.11 -16.82 0.63
N VAL A 43 -2.50 -15.64 0.79
CA VAL A 43 -3.05 -14.38 0.28
C VAL A 43 -3.14 -14.38 -1.25
N ALA A 44 -2.09 -14.85 -1.95
CA ALA A 44 -2.05 -14.90 -3.41
C ALA A 44 -3.16 -15.80 -3.97
N SER A 45 -3.46 -16.92 -3.31
CA SER A 45 -4.61 -17.76 -3.68
C SER A 45 -5.94 -17.01 -3.58
N LEU A 46 -6.12 -16.16 -2.57
CA LEU A 46 -7.32 -15.35 -2.40
C LEU A 46 -7.41 -14.19 -3.40
N GLU A 47 -6.28 -13.67 -3.90
CA GLU A 47 -6.25 -12.60 -4.91
C GLU A 47 -6.95 -13.01 -6.21
N VAL A 48 -6.77 -14.25 -6.65
CA VAL A 48 -7.39 -14.79 -7.88
C VAL A 48 -8.91 -14.69 -7.84
N SER A 49 -9.48 -14.81 -6.65
CA SER A 49 -10.93 -14.73 -6.40
C SER A 49 -11.31 -13.52 -5.53
N GLU A 50 -10.55 -12.43 -5.56
CA GLU A 50 -10.74 -11.28 -4.66
C GLU A 50 -12.17 -10.71 -4.75
N ALA A 51 -12.74 -10.67 -5.96
CA ALA A 51 -14.11 -10.23 -6.20
C ALA A 51 -15.16 -11.08 -5.47
N SER A 52 -14.86 -12.35 -5.18
CA SER A 52 -15.74 -13.30 -4.51
C SER A 52 -15.61 -13.26 -2.98
N ILE A 53 -14.72 -12.43 -2.42
CA ILE A 53 -14.57 -12.28 -0.98
C ILE A 53 -15.83 -11.60 -0.42
N GLN A 54 -16.47 -12.27 0.54
CA GLN A 54 -17.73 -11.80 1.11
C GLN A 54 -17.53 -10.45 1.82
N PRO A 55 -18.52 -9.54 1.78
CA PRO A 55 -18.40 -8.19 2.36
C PRO A 55 -17.93 -8.19 3.83
N LYS A 56 -18.42 -9.12 4.65
CA LYS A 56 -18.01 -9.23 6.07
C LYS A 56 -16.53 -9.56 6.29
N TYR A 57 -15.83 -10.04 5.25
CA TYR A 57 -14.43 -10.43 5.28
C TYR A 57 -13.51 -9.48 4.49
N LYS A 58 -14.04 -8.67 3.57
CA LYS A 58 -13.24 -7.76 2.72
C LYS A 58 -12.26 -6.87 3.51
N ALA A 59 -12.72 -6.20 4.56
CA ALA A 59 -11.85 -5.35 5.37
C ALA A 59 -10.70 -6.15 6.01
N LYS A 60 -11.00 -7.31 6.62
CA LYS A 60 -9.97 -8.17 7.20
C LYS A 60 -8.99 -8.68 6.13
N TYR A 61 -9.51 -9.07 4.98
CA TYR A 61 -8.69 -9.51 3.85
C TYR A 61 -7.71 -8.44 3.41
N TYR A 62 -8.17 -7.22 3.13
CA TYR A 62 -7.29 -6.13 2.69
C TYR A 62 -6.23 -5.78 3.73
N TYR A 63 -6.61 -5.73 5.02
CA TYR A 63 -5.65 -5.54 6.11
C TYR A 63 -4.57 -6.63 6.15
N LEU A 64 -4.95 -7.90 6.03
CA LEU A 64 -4.01 -9.01 6.01
C LEU A 64 -3.14 -8.98 4.76
N LYS A 65 -3.71 -8.75 3.58
CA LYS A 65 -2.99 -8.60 2.31
C LYS A 65 -1.89 -7.54 2.41
N GLY A 66 -2.24 -6.36 2.92
CA GLY A 66 -1.26 -5.29 3.16
C GLY A 66 -0.14 -5.73 4.11
N SER A 67 -0.51 -6.36 5.23
CA SER A 67 0.44 -6.81 6.26
C SER A 67 1.38 -7.92 5.78
N VAL A 68 0.90 -8.79 4.88
CA VAL A 68 1.65 -9.92 4.35
C VAL A 68 2.67 -9.49 3.31
N TYR A 69 2.30 -8.57 2.41
CA TYR A 69 3.26 -8.03 1.44
C TYR A 69 4.28 -7.11 2.11
N GLY A 70 3.83 -6.19 2.97
CA GLY A 70 4.70 -5.27 3.72
C GLY A 70 5.85 -4.71 2.86
N THR A 71 7.06 -4.73 3.42
CA THR A 71 8.28 -4.24 2.75
C THR A 71 8.74 -5.11 1.58
N SER A 72 8.28 -6.37 1.48
CA SER A 72 8.67 -7.26 0.38
C SER A 72 7.98 -6.92 -0.94
N ASN A 73 6.85 -6.20 -0.89
CA ASN A 73 6.23 -5.59 -2.05
C ASN A 73 5.39 -4.40 -1.60
N VAL A 74 6.06 -3.26 -1.42
CA VAL A 74 5.44 -2.05 -0.87
C VAL A 74 4.24 -1.58 -1.71
N LYS A 75 4.35 -1.63 -3.03
CA LYS A 75 3.27 -1.22 -3.94
C LYS A 75 2.00 -2.06 -3.73
N LYS A 76 2.12 -3.39 -3.67
CA LYS A 76 0.98 -4.27 -3.37
C LYS A 76 0.44 -4.06 -1.97
N ALA A 77 1.33 -3.88 -0.99
CA ALA A 77 0.93 -3.67 0.40
C ALA A 77 0.11 -2.39 0.57
N ALA A 78 0.60 -1.27 0.02
CA ALA A 78 -0.09 0.00 0.07
C ALA A 78 -1.40 0.02 -0.72
N ALA A 79 -1.44 -0.60 -1.91
CA ALA A 79 -2.68 -0.73 -2.67
C ALA A 79 -3.76 -1.50 -1.87
N ALA A 80 -3.37 -2.53 -1.12
CA ALA A 80 -4.27 -3.26 -0.24
C ALA A 80 -4.78 -2.39 0.93
N TYR A 81 -3.90 -1.59 1.56
CA TYR A 81 -4.33 -0.65 2.60
C TYR A 81 -5.24 0.46 2.06
N ASN A 82 -4.98 1.01 0.87
CA ASN A 82 -5.87 1.98 0.25
C ASN A 82 -7.25 1.37 -0.06
N SER A 83 -7.28 0.14 -0.58
CA SER A 83 -8.53 -0.59 -0.81
C SER A 83 -9.30 -0.84 0.49
N LEU A 84 -8.59 -1.12 1.59
CA LEU A 84 -9.17 -1.20 2.93
C LEU A 84 -9.82 0.13 3.34
N PHE A 85 -9.10 1.24 3.22
CA PHE A 85 -9.60 2.55 3.64
C PHE A 85 -10.83 2.97 2.85
N GLU A 86 -10.83 2.78 1.53
CA GLU A 86 -12.01 3.01 0.68
C GLU A 86 -13.19 2.15 1.12
N TYR A 87 -12.96 0.85 1.34
CA TYR A 87 -14.02 -0.06 1.75
C TYR A 87 -14.61 0.28 3.13
N GLU A 88 -13.78 0.60 4.11
CA GLU A 88 -14.24 0.99 5.46
C GLU A 88 -14.94 2.36 5.46
N LYS A 89 -14.49 3.31 4.61
CA LYS A 89 -15.17 4.59 4.37
C LYS A 89 -16.56 4.38 3.78
N GLN A 90 -16.68 3.56 2.74
CA GLN A 90 -17.96 3.22 2.10
C GLN A 90 -18.94 2.57 3.07
N THR A 91 -18.46 1.66 3.92
CA THR A 91 -19.29 0.92 4.88
C THR A 91 -19.47 1.62 6.23
N ARG A 92 -18.75 2.73 6.48
CA ARG A 92 -18.67 3.46 7.75
C ARG A 92 -18.27 2.56 8.94
N LYS A 93 -17.41 1.57 8.70
CA LYS A 93 -16.97 0.57 9.70
C LYS A 93 -15.44 0.52 9.76
N PHE A 94 -14.85 1.38 10.59
CA PHE A 94 -13.40 1.59 10.67
C PHE A 94 -12.68 0.63 11.62
N LYS A 95 -12.77 -0.68 11.37
CA LYS A 95 -12.19 -1.69 12.26
C LYS A 95 -10.67 -1.81 12.08
N TYR A 96 -10.19 -1.75 10.85
CA TYR A 96 -8.79 -2.01 10.52
C TYR A 96 -8.03 -0.77 10.08
N THR A 97 -8.71 0.33 9.71
CA THR A 97 -8.08 1.59 9.29
C THR A 97 -7.04 2.07 10.29
N LYS A 98 -7.40 2.16 11.59
CA LYS A 98 -6.50 2.57 12.67
C LYS A 98 -5.25 1.68 12.84
N LEU A 99 -5.32 0.43 12.38
CA LEU A 99 -4.21 -0.52 12.43
C LEU A 99 -3.35 -0.46 11.15
N ALA A 100 -3.95 -0.09 10.02
CA ALA A 100 -3.30 -0.03 8.72
C ALA A 100 -2.62 1.31 8.44
N GLU A 101 -3.16 2.43 8.92
CA GLU A 101 -2.55 3.77 8.78
C GLU A 101 -1.09 3.82 9.25
N PRO A 102 -0.74 3.40 10.50
CA PRO A 102 0.66 3.41 10.93
C PRO A 102 1.53 2.49 10.07
N LYS A 103 1.01 1.35 9.62
CA LYS A 103 1.74 0.41 8.76
C LYS A 103 2.00 0.99 7.37
N LEU A 104 1.03 1.70 6.78
CA LEU A 104 1.24 2.40 5.53
C LEU A 104 2.31 3.49 5.68
N ASN A 105 2.27 4.24 6.78
CA ASN A 105 3.29 5.25 7.08
C ASN A 105 4.68 4.62 7.23
N GLU A 106 4.82 3.49 7.92
CA GLU A 106 6.07 2.73 8.01
C GLU A 106 6.60 2.34 6.62
N LEU A 107 5.71 1.91 5.70
CA LEU A 107 6.09 1.57 4.33
C LEU A 107 6.53 2.79 3.52
N ILE A 108 5.86 3.93 3.68
CA ILE A 108 6.24 5.19 3.05
C ILE A 108 7.63 5.61 3.52
N GLN A 109 7.89 5.58 4.83
CA GLN A 109 9.20 5.90 5.40
C GLN A 109 10.29 4.93 4.93
N PHE A 110 9.97 3.64 4.81
CA PHE A 110 10.87 2.63 4.28
C PHE A 110 11.29 2.94 2.84
N VAL A 111 10.34 3.24 1.95
CA VAL A 111 10.66 3.56 0.54
C VAL A 111 11.38 4.91 0.43
N SER A 112 10.97 5.91 1.20
CA SER A 112 11.65 7.22 1.24
C SER A 112 13.12 7.08 1.62
N LYS A 113 13.41 6.29 2.67
CA LYS A 113 14.78 5.98 3.07
C LYS A 113 15.55 5.26 1.97
N LYS A 114 14.96 4.24 1.32
CA LYS A 114 15.59 3.57 0.18
C LYS A 114 15.90 4.53 -0.96
N ALA A 115 15.01 5.46 -1.26
CA ALA A 115 15.21 6.46 -2.31
C ALA A 115 16.44 7.34 -2.01
N ILE A 116 16.55 7.82 -0.77
CA ILE A 116 17.69 8.62 -0.29
C ILE A 116 18.99 7.80 -0.32
N ASP A 117 18.96 6.56 0.16
CA ASP A 117 20.13 5.68 0.17
C ASP A 117 20.63 5.38 -1.25
N ASN A 118 19.71 5.09 -2.19
CA ASN A 118 20.03 4.89 -3.60
C ASN A 118 20.60 6.18 -4.24
N TYR A 119 20.03 7.34 -3.93
CA TYR A 119 20.49 8.63 -4.44
C TYR A 119 21.92 8.92 -3.97
N ASN A 120 22.19 8.77 -2.67
CA ASN A 120 23.52 8.97 -2.08
C ASN A 120 24.53 7.96 -2.62
N GLY A 121 24.08 6.72 -2.87
CA GLY A 121 24.85 5.68 -3.54
C GLY A 121 25.05 5.89 -5.05
N LYS A 122 24.49 6.97 -5.62
CA LYS A 122 24.50 7.30 -7.06
C LYS A 122 23.80 6.27 -7.96
N ASP A 123 22.99 5.38 -7.38
CA ASP A 123 22.05 4.54 -8.13
C ASP A 123 20.79 5.36 -8.45
N PHE A 124 20.97 6.35 -9.32
CA PHE A 124 19.93 7.35 -9.63
C PHE A 124 18.70 6.71 -10.29
N LYS A 125 18.86 5.59 -10.98
CA LYS A 125 17.74 4.86 -11.55
C LYS A 125 16.84 4.28 -10.45
N LYS A 126 17.40 3.56 -9.48
CA LYS A 126 16.59 3.07 -8.35
C LYS A 126 16.09 4.19 -7.45
N ALA A 127 16.86 5.27 -7.30
CA ALA A 127 16.42 6.45 -6.58
C ALA A 127 15.17 7.07 -7.23
N THR A 128 15.16 7.17 -8.57
CA THR A 128 14.01 7.63 -9.35
C THR A 128 12.75 6.80 -9.05
N GLU A 129 12.88 5.48 -9.13
CA GLU A 129 11.77 4.55 -8.90
C GLU A 129 11.24 4.66 -7.46
N ASP A 130 12.13 4.67 -6.46
CA ASP A 130 11.74 4.75 -5.04
C ASP A 130 11.20 6.15 -4.65
N PHE A 131 11.75 7.25 -5.19
CA PHE A 131 11.20 8.59 -4.96
C PHE A 131 9.81 8.74 -5.57
N TYR A 132 9.61 8.27 -6.80
CA TYR A 132 8.30 8.34 -7.44
C TYR A 132 7.28 7.47 -6.71
N LEU A 133 7.66 6.27 -6.28
CA LEU A 133 6.81 5.44 -5.44
C LEU A 133 6.46 6.14 -4.12
N THR A 134 7.42 6.79 -3.47
CA THR A 134 7.15 7.57 -2.24
C THR A 134 6.11 8.67 -2.48
N TYR A 135 6.23 9.41 -3.58
CA TYR A 135 5.25 10.42 -3.98
C TYR A 135 3.86 9.80 -4.22
N GLN A 136 3.78 8.70 -4.96
CA GLN A 136 2.49 8.02 -5.22
C GLN A 136 1.80 7.55 -3.94
N LEU A 137 2.57 7.13 -2.94
CA LEU A 137 2.04 6.68 -1.65
C LEU A 137 1.69 7.82 -0.69
N SER A 138 2.39 8.96 -0.81
CA SER A 138 2.20 10.15 0.02
C SER A 138 2.28 11.42 -0.83
N PRO A 139 1.25 11.71 -1.65
CA PRO A 139 1.29 12.82 -2.62
C PRO A 139 1.29 14.22 -1.97
N LYS A 140 1.12 14.28 -0.64
CA LYS A 140 1.15 15.53 0.13
C LYS A 140 2.51 16.22 0.07
N ASP A 141 3.60 15.46 0.10
CA ASP A 141 4.94 16.00 -0.02
C ASP A 141 5.40 15.86 -1.48
N THR A 142 5.23 16.94 -2.22
CA THR A 142 5.53 17.02 -3.65
C THR A 142 7.03 17.06 -3.94
N SER A 143 7.88 17.26 -2.92
CA SER A 143 9.32 17.23 -3.08
C SER A 143 9.84 15.85 -3.54
N PHE A 144 9.13 14.77 -3.20
CA PHE A 144 9.46 13.43 -3.69
C PHE A 144 9.32 13.30 -5.21
N LEU A 145 8.31 13.93 -5.82
CA LEU A 145 8.17 13.95 -7.28
C LEU A 145 9.28 14.79 -7.94
N TYR A 146 9.66 15.91 -7.33
CA TYR A 146 10.82 16.68 -7.76
C TYR A 146 12.12 15.87 -7.69
N ASN A 147 12.36 15.17 -6.59
CA ASN A 147 13.53 14.31 -6.43
C ASN A 147 13.53 13.13 -7.41
N ALA A 148 12.35 12.59 -7.76
CA ALA A 148 12.23 11.58 -8.82
C ALA A 148 12.60 12.16 -10.19
N ALA A 149 12.08 13.34 -10.55
CA ALA A 149 12.39 14.02 -11.81
C ALA A 149 13.89 14.35 -11.94
N LEU A 150 14.49 14.86 -10.87
CA LEU A 150 15.93 15.16 -10.78
C LEU A 150 16.78 13.88 -10.91
N SER A 151 16.44 12.83 -10.17
CA SER A 151 17.13 11.55 -10.22
C SER A 151 17.06 10.93 -11.62
N ALA A 152 15.90 11.04 -12.30
CA ALA A 152 15.74 10.55 -13.67
C ALA A 152 16.67 11.29 -14.65
N SER A 153 16.84 12.60 -14.46
CA SER A 153 17.78 13.39 -15.27
C SER A 153 19.23 12.93 -15.01
N LEU A 154 19.59 12.68 -13.75
CA LEU A 154 20.92 12.18 -13.36
C LEU A 154 21.19 10.74 -13.87
N SER A 155 20.15 9.91 -14.00
CA SER A 155 20.23 8.58 -14.65
C SER A 155 20.18 8.63 -16.18
N LYS A 156 20.06 9.82 -16.78
CA LYS A 156 19.89 10.07 -18.23
C LYS A 156 18.56 9.55 -18.81
N GLU A 157 17.58 9.30 -17.96
CA GLU A 157 16.20 8.97 -18.34
C GLU A 157 15.41 10.25 -18.63
N TYR A 158 15.85 11.02 -19.63
CA TYR A 158 15.34 12.37 -19.91
C TYR A 158 13.85 12.41 -20.24
N ASP A 159 13.34 11.45 -21.01
CA ASP A 159 11.92 11.38 -21.32
C ASP A 159 11.07 11.21 -20.06
N LEU A 160 11.51 10.35 -19.13
CA LEU A 160 10.84 10.12 -17.86
C LEU A 160 10.94 11.36 -16.95
N SER A 161 12.11 11.99 -16.92
CA SER A 161 12.33 13.26 -16.20
C SER A 161 11.35 14.34 -16.68
N ILE A 162 11.18 14.49 -17.99
CA ILE A 162 10.23 15.43 -18.59
C ILE A 162 8.79 15.11 -18.17
N VAL A 163 8.41 13.83 -18.13
CA VAL A 163 7.08 13.40 -17.66
C VAL A 163 6.85 13.85 -16.21
N TYR A 164 7.80 13.60 -15.31
CA TYR A 164 7.66 14.00 -13.90
C TYR A 164 7.71 15.52 -13.71
N TYR A 165 8.52 16.26 -14.48
CA TYR A 165 8.49 17.73 -14.44
C TYR A 165 7.17 18.31 -14.95
N LYS A 166 6.54 17.72 -15.96
CA LYS A 166 5.19 18.12 -16.39
C LYS A 166 4.14 17.84 -15.31
N GLU A 167 4.26 16.73 -14.59
CA GLU A 167 3.38 16.42 -13.47
C GLU A 167 3.52 17.47 -12.34
N LEU A 168 4.75 17.89 -12.02
CA LEU A 168 5.02 19.01 -11.09
C LEU A 168 4.37 20.31 -11.55
N GLN A 169 4.48 20.65 -12.84
CA GLN A 169 3.83 21.82 -13.41
C GLN A 169 2.30 21.74 -13.27
N ASN A 170 1.71 20.59 -13.56
CA ASN A 170 0.26 20.39 -13.47
C ASN A 170 -0.28 20.54 -12.04
N ILE A 171 0.52 20.20 -11.03
CA ILE A 171 0.15 20.39 -9.61
C ILE A 171 0.61 21.74 -9.04
N ASN A 172 1.06 22.66 -9.91
CA ASN A 172 1.56 24.00 -9.54
C ASN A 172 2.68 23.96 -8.50
N TYR A 173 3.60 23.00 -8.61
CA TYR A 173 4.77 22.93 -7.74
C TYR A 173 5.67 24.15 -7.96
N THR A 174 5.93 24.90 -6.89
CA THR A 174 6.78 26.10 -6.92
C THR A 174 8.16 25.86 -6.29
N GLY A 175 8.33 24.76 -5.55
CA GLY A 175 9.52 24.54 -4.72
C GLY A 175 9.64 25.46 -3.50
N ILE A 176 8.66 26.34 -3.26
CA ILE A 176 8.65 27.22 -2.09
C ILE A 176 8.23 26.40 -0.87
N ALA A 177 9.06 26.42 0.17
CA ALA A 177 8.79 25.79 1.46
C ALA A 177 8.87 26.82 2.59
N THR A 178 7.95 26.70 3.56
CA THR A 178 8.03 27.44 4.83
C THR A 178 8.85 26.62 5.82
N THR A 179 9.99 27.15 6.26
CA THR A 179 10.85 26.50 7.26
C THR A 179 10.54 27.05 8.65
N TYR A 180 10.29 26.16 9.61
CA TYR A 180 10.20 26.51 11.03
C TYR A 180 11.55 26.19 11.69
N LEU A 181 12.23 27.21 12.19
CA LEU A 181 13.49 27.07 12.92
C LEU A 181 13.22 27.29 14.40
N ALA A 182 13.59 26.33 15.24
CA ALA A 182 13.61 26.50 16.68
C ALA A 182 15.01 26.95 17.11
N LEU A 183 15.10 28.08 17.82
CA LEU A 183 16.33 28.55 18.45
C LEU A 183 16.39 27.98 19.87
N ASN A 184 17.49 27.30 20.20
CA ASN A 184 17.76 26.87 21.57
C ASN A 184 18.06 28.12 22.42
N LYS A 185 17.36 28.29 23.55
CA LYS A 185 17.56 29.44 24.45
C LYS A 185 18.84 29.35 25.30
N GLU A 186 19.45 28.18 25.39
CA GLU A 186 20.62 27.93 26.26
C GLU A 186 21.98 28.10 25.55
N THR A 187 21.99 28.47 24.27
CA THR A 187 23.20 28.77 23.48
C THR A 187 23.02 30.04 22.67
#